data_AF-A0A6H9XZ55-F1
#
_entry.id   AF-A0A6H9XZ55-F1
#
_cell.length_a   1.000
_cell.length_b   1.000
_cell.length_c   1.000
_cell.angle_alpha   90.00
_cell.angle_beta   90.00
_cell.angle_gamma   90.00
#
_symmetry.space_group_name_H-M   'P 1'
#
loop_
_entity.id
_entity.type
_entity.pdbx_description
1 polymer ?
#
loop_
_entity_poly.entity_id
_entity_poly.type
_entity_poly.pdbx_seq_one_letter_code
_entity_poly.pdbx_strand_id
1 'polypeptide(L)'
;MSSKSQPPANTAQFNVRLPTELKTRLENYAELVGRPQATVASDALADYLDWRTPQIEALKKSIAAADQGDFASADEVAQFFKAYET
;
A
#
# COMPACT_ATOMS: atom_id res chain seq x y z
N MET A 1 -24.45 -27.24 18.67
CA MET A 1 -23.62 -26.42 19.58
C MET A 1 -22.89 -25.38 18.74
N SER A 2 -23.39 -24.15 18.69
CA SER A 2 -22.80 -23.10 17.85
C SER A 2 -21.72 -22.38 18.65
N SER A 3 -20.47 -22.76 18.47
CA SER A 3 -19.32 -22.02 18.97
C SER A 3 -19.22 -20.70 18.19
N LYS A 4 -19.79 -19.64 18.76
CA LYS A 4 -19.50 -18.27 18.33
C LYS A 4 -18.00 -18.04 18.54
N SER A 5 -17.24 -18.05 17.46
CA SER A 5 -15.82 -17.68 17.48
C SER A 5 -15.75 -16.20 17.80
N GLN A 6 -15.28 -15.87 19.00
CA GLN A 6 -15.09 -14.50 19.44
C GLN A 6 -14.00 -13.84 18.57
N PRO A 7 -14.24 -12.66 17.98
CA PRO A 7 -13.21 -11.96 17.22
C PRO A 7 -12.03 -11.61 18.13
N PRO A 8 -10.78 -11.66 17.62
CA PRO A 8 -9.61 -11.24 18.39
C PRO A 8 -9.74 -9.78 18.82
N ALA A 9 -9.17 -9.44 19.98
CA ALA A 9 -9.23 -8.13 20.61
C ALA A 9 -8.42 -7.08 19.83
N ASN A 10 -8.91 -6.62 18.68
CA ASN A 10 -8.61 -5.35 17.97
C ASN A 10 -9.13 -5.34 16.51
N THR A 11 -10.26 -5.99 16.21
CA THR A 11 -10.84 -5.97 14.85
C THR A 11 -12.01 -5.02 14.76
N ALA A 12 -11.99 -4.13 13.78
CA ALA A 12 -13.14 -3.30 13.38
C ALA A 12 -13.72 -3.81 12.06
N GLN A 13 -15.04 -3.72 11.90
CA GLN A 13 -15.74 -4.12 10.67
C GLN A 13 -16.24 -2.89 9.93
N PHE A 14 -16.10 -2.91 8.60
CA PHE A 14 -16.74 -1.97 7.70
C PHE A 14 -17.32 -2.72 6.49
N ASN A 15 -18.36 -2.17 5.87
CA ASN A 15 -19.03 -2.77 4.72
C ASN A 15 -18.61 -2.05 3.43
N VAL A 16 -18.18 -2.82 2.43
CA VAL A 16 -17.75 -2.29 1.12
C VAL A 16 -18.62 -2.87 0.02
N ARG A 17 -19.08 -2.02 -0.90
CA ARG A 17 -19.68 -2.48 -2.16
C ARG A 17 -18.56 -2.67 -3.18
N LEU A 18 -18.41 -3.89 -3.68
CA LEU A 18 -17.46 -4.21 -4.74
C LEU A 18 -18.21 -4.34 -6.07
N PRO A 19 -17.60 -3.90 -7.19
CA PRO A 19 -18.05 -4.32 -8.51
C PRO A 19 -18.14 -5.85 -8.58
N THR A 20 -19.16 -6.39 -9.25
CA THR A 20 -19.39 -7.84 -9.33
C THR A 20 -18.16 -8.59 -9.80
N GLU A 21 -17.49 -8.08 -10.84
CA GLU A 21 -16.27 -8.69 -11.39
C GLU A 21 -15.15 -8.77 -10.34
N LEU A 22 -14.95 -7.70 -9.55
CA LEU A 22 -13.92 -7.69 -8.51
C LEU A 22 -14.23 -8.70 -7.40
N LYS A 23 -15.50 -8.82 -7.00
CA LYS A 23 -15.95 -9.84 -6.04
C LYS A 23 -15.65 -11.24 -6.56
N THR A 24 -15.99 -11.55 -7.82
CA THR A 24 -15.72 -12.87 -8.42
C THR A 24 -14.23 -13.17 -8.49
N ARG A 25 -13.39 -12.20 -8.86
CA ARG A 25 -11.93 -12.39 -8.89
C ARG A 25 -11.36 -12.68 -7.50
N LEU A 26 -11.85 -11.98 -6.48
CA LEU A 26 -11.46 -12.20 -5.09
C LEU A 26 -11.90 -13.59 -4.59
N GLU A 27 -13.12 -14.03 -4.94
CA GLU A 27 -13.63 -15.38 -4.62
C GLU A 27 -12.76 -16.47 -5.23
N ASN A 28 -12.51 -16.39 -6.55
CA ASN A 28 -11.69 -17.38 -7.26
C ASN A 28 -10.28 -17.45 -6.67
N TYR A 29 -9.66 -16.31 -6.38
CA TYR A 29 -8.32 -16.30 -5.78
C TYR A 29 -8.32 -16.91 -4.38
N ALA A 30 -9.31 -16.56 -3.54
CA ALA A 30 -9.45 -17.10 -2.19
C ALA A 30 -9.58 -18.63 -2.19
N GLU A 31 -10.34 -19.19 -3.14
CA GLU A 31 -10.45 -20.64 -3.35
C GLU A 31 -9.09 -21.27 -3.75
N LEU A 32 -8.39 -20.68 -4.72
CA LEU A 32 -7.09 -21.17 -5.18
C LEU A 32 -6.04 -21.23 -4.07
N VAL A 33 -6.05 -20.25 -3.15
CA VAL A 33 -5.10 -20.22 -2.03
C VAL A 33 -5.63 -20.91 -0.76
N GLY A 34 -6.86 -21.41 -0.77
CA GLY A 34 -7.49 -22.07 0.37
C GLY A 34 -7.66 -21.17 1.59
N ARG A 35 -7.88 -19.86 1.40
CA ARG A 35 -8.01 -18.87 2.50
C ARG A 35 -9.38 -18.19 2.48
N PRO A 36 -9.94 -17.78 3.63
CA PRO A 36 -11.20 -17.05 3.65
C PRO A 36 -11.13 -15.73 2.88
N GLN A 37 -12.18 -15.42 2.13
CA GLN A 37 -12.28 -14.22 1.30
C GLN A 37 -12.05 -12.92 2.11
N ALA A 38 -12.60 -12.85 3.33
CA ALA A 38 -12.41 -11.71 4.23
C ALA A 38 -10.95 -11.54 4.66
N THR A 39 -10.23 -12.63 4.89
CA THR A 39 -8.80 -12.60 5.24
C THR A 39 -7.98 -12.11 4.05
N VAL A 40 -8.22 -12.66 2.85
CA VAL A 40 -7.55 -12.20 1.63
C VAL A 40 -7.80 -10.71 1.38
N ALA A 41 -9.04 -10.24 1.55
CA ALA A 41 -9.39 -8.84 1.37
C ALA A 41 -8.69 -7.92 2.40
N SER A 42 -8.64 -8.35 3.66
CA SER A 42 -7.96 -7.62 4.74
C SER A 42 -6.45 -7.52 4.46
N ASP A 43 -5.82 -8.63 4.08
CA ASP A 43 -4.38 -8.68 3.79
C ASP A 43 -4.06 -7.80 2.58
N ALA A 44 -4.80 -7.94 1.48
CA ALA A 44 -4.58 -7.13 0.28
C ALA A 44 -4.76 -5.63 0.53
N LEU A 45 -5.70 -5.25 1.42
CA LEU A 45 -5.88 -3.86 1.82
C LEU A 45 -4.71 -3.36 2.69
N ALA A 46 -4.25 -4.17 3.64
CA ALA A 46 -3.09 -3.85 4.46
C ALA A 46 -1.84 -3.67 3.58
N ASP A 47 -1.54 -4.63 2.71
CA ASP A 47 -0.39 -4.58 1.80
C ASP A 47 -0.43 -3.33 0.90
N TYR A 48 -1.62 -2.99 0.37
CA TYR A 48 -1.78 -1.79 -0.44
C TYR A 48 -1.50 -0.51 0.34
N LEU A 49 -2.01 -0.41 1.57
CA LEU A 49 -1.84 0.78 2.41
C LEU A 49 -0.39 0.91 2.91
N ASP A 50 0.22 -0.18 3.33
CA ASP A 50 1.62 -0.23 3.77
C ASP A 50 2.57 0.18 2.64
N TRP A 51 2.29 -0.25 1.40
CA TRP A 51 3.08 0.15 0.25
C TRP A 51 2.79 1.60 -0.20
N ARG A 52 1.51 1.99 -0.28
CA ARG A 52 1.11 3.25 -0.93
C ARG A 52 1.22 4.47 -0.03
N THR A 53 0.98 4.33 1.27
CA THR A 53 0.91 5.47 2.20
C THR A 53 2.27 6.18 2.34
N PRO A 54 3.39 5.49 2.59
CA PRO A 54 4.69 6.14 2.73
C PRO A 54 5.14 6.87 1.45
N GLN A 55 4.75 6.36 0.27
CA GLN A 55 5.06 7.02 -1.01
C GLN A 55 4.34 8.37 -1.14
N ILE A 56 3.07 8.45 -0.74
CA ILE A 56 2.31 9.70 -0.78
C ILE A 56 2.86 10.70 0.24
N GLU A 57 3.26 10.23 1.42
CA GLU A 57 3.91 11.08 2.43
C GLU A 57 5.27 11.59 1.95
N ALA A 58 6.10 10.72 1.38
CA ALA A 58 7.38 11.09 0.79
C ALA A 58 7.20 12.10 -0.34
N LEU A 59 6.22 11.89 -1.23
CA LEU A 59 5.92 12.82 -2.32
C LEU A 59 5.55 14.21 -1.78
N LYS A 60 4.66 14.29 -0.78
CA LYS A 60 4.30 15.56 -0.14
C LYS A 60 5.51 16.26 0.47
N LYS A 61 6.40 15.49 1.12
CA LYS A 61 7.64 16.03 1.71
C LYS A 61 8.58 16.57 0.62
N SER A 62 8.79 15.83 -0.46
CA SER A 62 9.65 16.24 -1.57
C SER A 62 9.12 17.48 -2.29
N ILE A 63 7.80 17.61 -2.46
CA ILE A 63 7.19 18.83 -3.00
C ILE A 63 7.47 20.01 -2.07
N ALA A 64 7.25 19.86 -0.75
CA ALA A 64 7.50 20.94 0.20
C ALA A 64 8.98 21.37 0.24
N ALA A 65 9.92 20.42 0.13
CA ALA A 65 11.35 20.70 0.03
C ALA A 65 11.68 21.49 -1.25
N ALA A 66 11.15 21.05 -2.39
CA ALA A 66 11.29 21.75 -3.66
C ALA A 66 10.72 23.17 -3.62
N ASP A 67 9.54 23.37 -3.02
CA ASP A 67 8.92 24.69 -2.84
C ASP A 67 9.78 25.62 -1.95
N GLN A 68 10.58 25.06 -1.05
CA GLN A 68 11.55 25.78 -0.22
C GLN A 68 12.90 26.01 -0.92
N GLY A 69 13.06 25.52 -2.15
CA GLY A 69 14.32 25.61 -2.89
C GLY A 69 15.39 24.61 -2.46
N ASP A 70 15.00 23.55 -1.72
CA ASP A 70 15.89 22.46 -1.30
C ASP A 70 16.17 21.53 -2.49
N PHE A 71 16.98 22.03 -3.42
CA PHE A 71 17.51 21.31 -4.57
C PHE A 71 19.02 21.16 -4.43
N ALA A 72 19.57 20.14 -5.08
CA ALA A 72 21.01 20.03 -5.25
C ALA A 72 21.54 21.27 -6.01
N SER A 73 22.68 21.76 -5.56
CA SER A 73 23.46 22.77 -6.26
C SER A 73 24.01 22.24 -7.58
N ALA A 74 24.38 23.17 -8.49
CA ALA A 74 24.98 22.80 -9.77
C ALA A 74 26.26 21.97 -9.60
N ASP A 75 27.07 22.26 -8.57
CA ASP A 75 28.31 21.54 -8.29
C ASP A 75 28.04 20.10 -7.83
N GLU A 76 27.05 19.89 -6.96
CA GLU A 76 26.64 18.54 -6.53
C GLU A 76 26.13 17.70 -7.70
N VAL A 77 25.36 18.33 -8.60
CA VAL A 77 24.88 17.68 -9.82
C VAL A 77 26.04 17.31 -10.75
N ALA A 78 26.99 18.22 -10.96
CA ALA A 78 28.17 17.97 -11.79
C ALA A 78 29.04 16.84 -11.22
N GLN A 79 29.24 16.82 -9.90
CA GLN A 79 29.99 15.76 -9.22
C GLN A 79 29.32 14.40 -9.35
N PHE A 80 27.98 14.33 -9.25
CA PHE A 80 27.23 13.10 -9.44
C PHE A 80 27.46 12.50 -10.82
N PHE A 81 27.33 13.28 -11.90
CA PHE A 81 27.50 12.76 -13.27
C PHE A 81 28.94 12.33 -13.57
N LYS A 82 29.93 13.07 -13.10
CA LYS A 82 31.35 12.72 -13.27
C LYS A 82 31.70 11.34 -12.69
N ALA A 83 31.00 10.90 -11.64
CA ALA A 83 31.22 9.59 -11.04
C ALA A 83 30.82 8.40 -11.95
N TYR A 84 30.04 8.65 -13.00
CA TYR A 84 29.55 7.64 -13.95
C TYR A 84 30.06 7.84 -15.39
N GLU A 85 30.93 8.83 -15.62
CA GLU A 85 31.66 8.95 -16.89
C GLU A 85 32.80 7.93 -16.91
N THR A 86 32.58 6.80 -17.60
CA THR A 86 33.62 5.82 -17.97
C THR A 86 34.62 6.37 -18.96
#